data_AF-A0A6F9WWS9-F1
#
_entry.id   AF-A0A6F9WWS9-F1
#
_cell.length_a   1.000
_cell.length_b   1.000
_cell.length_c   1.000
_cell.angle_alpha   90.00
_cell.angle_beta   90.00
_cell.angle_gamma   90.00
#
_symmetry.space_group_name_H-M   'P 1'
#
loop_
_entity.id
_entity.type
_entity.pdbx_description
1 polymer ?
#
loop_
_entity_poly.entity_id
_entity_poly.type
_entity_poly.pdbx_seq_one_letter_code
_entity_poly.pdbx_strand_id
1 'polypeptide(L)'
;MNRINLNKLHRYSGLIVSLFLVLQTISGLLLDFGLFRNGRQMGKEGAQGAWDLLLVKIHYGAGLFGDAYHLLLGLGIIWLATSGWLLFLRIRRARRKAG
;
A
#
# COMPACT_ATOMS: atom_id res chain seq x y z
N MET A 1 -4.37 27.94 -16.21
CA MET A 1 -3.74 26.65 -15.84
C MET A 1 -3.70 26.53 -14.32
N ASN A 2 -4.53 25.67 -13.74
CA ASN A 2 -4.59 25.46 -12.29
C ASN A 2 -3.20 25.02 -11.78
N ARG A 3 -2.59 25.82 -10.90
CA ARG A 3 -1.35 25.44 -10.21
C ARG A 3 -1.68 24.25 -9.31
N ILE A 4 -1.51 23.03 -9.83
CA ILE A 4 -1.65 21.81 -9.04
C ILE A 4 -0.71 21.95 -7.85
N ASN A 5 -1.30 22.05 -6.66
CA ASN A 5 -0.54 22.24 -5.43
C ASN A 5 0.10 20.89 -5.08
N LEU A 6 1.33 20.66 -5.57
CA LEU A 6 2.08 19.42 -5.40
C LEU A 6 2.07 18.94 -3.94
N ASN A 7 2.10 19.86 -2.97
CA ASN A 7 2.06 19.52 -1.54
C ASN A 7 0.71 18.89 -1.16
N LYS A 8 -0.39 19.48 -1.62
CA LYS A 8 -1.74 18.97 -1.35
C LYS A 8 -1.92 17.62 -2.04
N LEU A 9 -1.53 17.52 -3.32
CA LEU A 9 -1.68 16.28 -4.08
C LEU A 9 -0.86 15.14 -3.46
N HIS A 10 0.40 15.37 -3.11
CA HIS A 10 1.23 14.38 -2.41
C HIS A 10 0.58 13.91 -1.11
N ARG A 11 0.04 14.84 -0.30
CA ARG A 11 -0.62 14.50 0.97
C ARG A 11 -1.89 13.67 0.77
N TYR A 12 -2.75 14.06 -0.17
CA TYR A 12 -3.98 13.32 -0.46
C TYR A 12 -3.70 11.94 -1.05
N SER A 13 -2.79 11.86 -2.03
CA SER A 13 -2.32 10.57 -2.55
C SER A 13 -1.72 9.71 -1.44
N GLY A 14 -0.97 10.31 -0.51
CA GLY A 14 -0.34 9.63 0.61
C GLY A 14 -1.35 8.96 1.51
N LEU A 15 -2.40 9.70 1.89
CA LEU A 15 -3.49 9.19 2.71
C LEU A 15 -4.18 7.99 2.03
N ILE A 16 -4.54 8.13 0.75
CA ILE A 16 -5.25 7.08 0.00
C ILE A 16 -4.37 5.83 -0.14
N VAL A 17 -3.13 5.98 -0.63
CA VAL A 17 -2.21 4.85 -0.86
C VAL A 17 -1.83 4.17 0.46
N SER A 18 -1.67 4.92 1.55
CA SER A 18 -1.32 4.34 2.86
C SER A 18 -2.37 3.37 3.39
N LEU A 19 -3.65 3.64 3.14
CA LEU A 19 -4.73 2.73 3.54
C LEU A 19 -4.56 1.35 2.90
N PHE A 20 -4.31 1.33 1.60
CA PHE A 20 -4.07 0.10 0.85
C PHE A 20 -2.76 -0.58 1.23
N LEU A 21 -1.69 0.18 1.45
CA LEU A 21 -0.41 -0.38 1.92
C LEU A 21 -0.53 -1.05 3.28
N VAL A 22 -1.30 -0.48 4.21
CA VAL A 22 -1.55 -1.09 5.53
C VAL A 22 -2.30 -2.41 5.36
N LEU A 23 -3.36 -2.43 4.56
CA LEU A 23 -4.10 -3.68 4.28
C LEU A 23 -3.22 -4.74 3.63
N GLN A 24 -2.39 -4.36 2.64
CA GLN A 24 -1.47 -5.27 1.97
C GLN A 24 -0.41 -5.82 2.93
N THR A 25 0.13 -4.95 3.79
CA THR A 25 1.16 -5.33 4.77
C THR A 25 0.58 -6.27 5.82
N ILE A 26 -0.57 -5.93 6.42
CA ILE A 26 -1.21 -6.77 7.43
C ILE A 26 -1.57 -8.13 6.83
N SER A 27 -2.20 -8.17 5.65
CA SER A 27 -2.55 -9.44 5.00
C SER A 27 -1.32 -10.28 4.66
N GLY A 28 -0.24 -9.66 4.17
CA GLY A 28 1.02 -10.36 3.90
C GLY A 28 1.67 -10.90 5.17
N LEU A 29 1.71 -10.10 6.24
CA LEU A 29 2.21 -10.54 7.54
C LEU A 29 1.41 -11.73 8.09
N LEU A 30 0.08 -11.69 7.98
CA LEU A 30 -0.79 -12.79 8.43
C LEU A 30 -0.56 -14.08 7.64
N LEU A 31 -0.29 -13.98 6.33
CA LEU A 31 -0.01 -15.12 5.45
C LEU A 31 1.39 -15.70 5.69
N ASP A 32 2.43 -14.85 5.74
CA ASP A 32 3.84 -15.27 5.81
C ASP A 32 4.28 -15.67 7.23
N PHE A 33 3.88 -14.93 8.26
CA PHE A 33 4.32 -15.20 9.64
C PHE A 33 3.47 -16.23 10.39
N GLY A 34 2.49 -16.82 9.71
CA GLY A 34 1.90 -18.08 10.17
C GLY A 34 1.01 -18.00 11.41
N LEU A 35 0.49 -16.81 11.76
CA LEU A 35 -0.65 -16.68 12.68
C LEU A 35 -1.82 -17.60 12.27
N PHE A 36 -1.96 -17.88 10.96
CA PHE A 36 -2.86 -18.91 10.41
C PHE A 36 -2.17 -20.22 9.97
N ARG A 37 -0.84 -20.25 9.84
CA ARG A 37 -0.09 -21.48 9.46
C ARG A 37 -0.08 -22.51 10.58
N ASN A 38 -0.07 -22.09 11.84
CA ASN A 38 -0.19 -23.00 13.00
C ASN A 38 -1.60 -23.58 13.15
N GLY A 39 -2.63 -22.93 12.61
CA GLY A 39 -4.01 -23.45 12.60
C GLY A 39 -4.26 -24.54 11.56
N ARG A 40 -3.45 -24.62 10.50
CA ARG A 40 -3.53 -25.69 9.48
C ARG A 40 -3.16 -27.07 10.03
N GLN A 41 -2.47 -27.15 11.16
CA GLN A 41 -2.13 -28.40 11.84
C GLN A 41 -3.14 -28.80 12.94
N MET A 42 -4.08 -27.93 13.32
CA MET A 42 -5.11 -28.24 14.32
C MET A 42 -6.51 -28.20 13.70
N GLY A 43 -6.87 -29.28 12.98
CA GLY A 43 -8.21 -29.80 12.70
C GLY A 43 -9.46 -28.93 12.93
N LYS A 44 -9.55 -27.75 12.32
CA LYS A 44 -10.81 -26.97 12.21
C LYS A 44 -11.03 -26.53 10.77
N GLU A 45 -11.49 -27.48 9.96
CA GLU A 45 -11.55 -27.39 8.49
C GLU A 45 -12.57 -26.38 7.93
N GLY A 46 -13.50 -25.84 8.75
CA GLY A 46 -14.57 -24.96 8.26
C GLY A 46 -14.28 -23.46 8.27
N ALA A 47 -14.00 -22.89 9.45
CA ALA A 47 -13.89 -21.44 9.61
C ALA A 47 -12.51 -20.90 9.20
N GLN A 48 -11.45 -21.65 9.46
CA GLN A 48 -10.08 -21.20 9.25
C GLN A 48 -9.70 -21.23 7.77
N GLY A 49 -10.23 -22.19 7.00
CA GLY A 49 -10.11 -22.23 5.55
C GLY A 49 -10.79 -21.05 4.84
N ALA A 50 -11.95 -20.60 5.35
CA ALA A 50 -12.64 -19.43 4.80
C ALA A 50 -11.85 -18.13 5.02
N TRP A 51 -11.22 -17.96 6.19
CA TRP A 51 -10.34 -16.82 6.46
C TRP A 51 -9.07 -16.85 5.61
N ASP A 52 -8.45 -18.02 5.44
CA ASP A 52 -7.25 -18.17 4.59
C ASP A 52 -7.60 -17.85 3.12
N LEU A 53 -8.73 -18.33 2.60
CA LEU A 53 -9.20 -18.04 1.24
C LEU A 53 -9.51 -16.55 1.04
N LEU A 54 -10.13 -15.91 2.04
CA LEU A 54 -10.43 -14.48 2.01
C LEU A 54 -9.15 -13.63 2.07
N LEU A 55 -8.19 -13.99 2.92
CA LEU A 55 -6.88 -13.33 3.03
C LEU A 55 -6.09 -13.47 1.73
N VAL A 56 -6.03 -14.67 1.15
CA VAL A 56 -5.40 -14.92 -0.16
C VAL A 56 -6.08 -14.06 -1.24
N LYS A 57 -7.41 -13.99 -1.26
CA LYS A 57 -8.15 -13.18 -2.24
C LYS A 57 -7.89 -11.68 -2.09
N ILE A 58 -7.81 -11.18 -0.86
CA ILE A 58 -7.53 -9.75 -0.59
C ILE A 58 -6.07 -9.43 -0.92
N HIS A 59 -5.13 -10.31 -0.54
CA HIS A 59 -3.71 -10.06 -0.67
C HIS A 59 -3.21 -10.18 -2.12
N TYR A 60 -3.59 -11.27 -2.81
CA TYR A 60 -3.13 -11.50 -4.18
C TYR A 60 -4.05 -10.88 -5.22
N GLY A 61 -5.31 -10.58 -4.87
CA GLY A 61 -6.30 -10.05 -5.80
C GLY A 61 -6.64 -11.06 -6.90
N ALA A 62 -7.79 -11.73 -6.82
CA ALA A 62 -8.14 -12.71 -7.86
C ALA A 62 -8.63 -12.04 -9.15
N GLY A 63 -7.92 -12.27 -10.27
CA GLY A 63 -8.32 -11.88 -11.62
C GLY A 63 -7.96 -10.44 -12.01
N LEU A 64 -8.49 -9.98 -13.15
CA LEU A 64 -8.16 -8.68 -13.78
C LEU A 64 -8.27 -7.46 -12.84
N PHE A 65 -9.22 -7.49 -11.90
CA PHE A 65 -9.39 -6.41 -10.93
C PHE A 65 -8.26 -6.37 -9.89
N GLY A 66 -7.71 -7.54 -9.53
CA GLY A 66 -6.53 -7.65 -8.67
C GLY A 66 -5.31 -7.03 -9.35
N ASP A 67 -5.07 -7.37 -10.61
CA ASP A 67 -3.94 -6.83 -11.38
C ASP A 67 -4.04 -5.30 -11.53
N ALA A 68 -5.23 -4.79 -11.87
CA ALA A 68 -5.47 -3.36 -11.98
C ALA A 68 -5.27 -2.65 -10.63
N TYR A 69 -5.72 -3.24 -9.52
CA TYR A 69 -5.49 -2.73 -8.17
C TYR A 69 -3.99 -2.63 -7.84
N HIS A 70 -3.23 -3.71 -8.07
CA HIS A 70 -1.78 -3.71 -7.80
C HIS A 70 -1.03 -2.71 -8.68
N LEU A 71 -1.42 -2.58 -9.95
CA LEU A 71 -0.82 -1.60 -10.86
C LEU A 71 -1.09 -0.17 -10.38
N LEU A 72 -2.34 0.17 -10.02
CA LEU A 72 -2.69 1.48 -9.49
C LEU A 72 -1.98 1.77 -8.18
N LEU A 73 -1.86 0.78 -7.30
CA LEU A 73 -1.12 0.91 -6.03
C LEU A 73 0.36 1.16 -6.30
N GLY A 74 0.97 0.39 -7.20
CA GLY A 74 2.37 0.57 -7.63
C GLY A 74 2.62 1.97 -8.20
N LEU A 75 1.74 2.45 -9.09
CA LEU A 75 1.80 3.81 -9.62
C LEU A 75 1.66 4.87 -8.51
N GLY A 76 0.77 4.65 -7.54
CA GLY A 76 0.60 5.50 -6.38
C GLY A 76 1.88 5.59 -5.53
N ILE A 77 2.56 4.47 -5.30
CA ILE A 77 3.83 4.43 -4.57
C ILE A 77 4.92 5.18 -5.34
N ILE A 78 5.07 4.92 -6.64
CA ILE A 78 6.03 5.63 -7.51
C ILE A 78 5.76 7.14 -7.47
N TRP A 79 4.50 7.54 -7.57
CA TRP A 79 4.10 8.94 -7.44
C TRP A 79 4.51 9.52 -6.09
N LEU A 80 4.27 8.82 -4.97
CA LEU A 80 4.65 9.31 -3.65
C LEU A 80 6.16 9.42 -3.46
N ALA A 81 6.92 8.44 -3.94
CA ALA A 81 8.38 8.46 -3.88
C ALA A 81 8.95 9.64 -4.67
N THR A 82 8.52 9.79 -5.92
CA THR A 82 9.00 10.86 -6.81
C THR A 82 8.57 12.25 -6.35
N SER A 83 7.30 12.43 -5.98
CA SER A 83 6.80 13.71 -5.46
C SER A 83 7.40 14.08 -4.11
N GLY A 84 7.58 13.11 -3.21
CA GLY A 84 8.28 13.31 -1.93
C GLY A 84 9.73 13.75 -2.12
N TRP A 85 10.45 13.13 -3.06
CA TRP A 85 11.80 13.53 -3.44
C TRP A 85 11.87 14.97 -3.98
N LEU A 86 10.95 15.34 -4.88
CA LEU A 86 10.88 16.71 -5.41
C LEU A 86 10.60 17.74 -4.30
N LEU A 87 9.71 17.43 -3.36
CA LEU A 87 9.42 18.28 -2.21
C LEU A 87 10.65 18.45 -1.31
N PHE A 88 11.37 17.37 -1.03
CA PHE A 88 12.63 17.40 -0.28
C PHE A 88 13.67 18.30 -0.96
N LEU A 89 13.89 18.14 -2.27
CA LEU A 89 14.82 18.99 -3.02
C LEU A 89 14.41 20.46 -3.00
N ARG A 90 13.11 20.76 -3.12
CA ARG A 90 12.60 22.14 -3.05
C ARG A 90 12.88 22.77 -1.69
N ILE A 91 12.65 22.06 -0.60
CA ILE A 91 12.93 22.53 0.77
C ILE A 91 14.44 22.74 0.96
N ARG A 92 15.27 21.79 0.49
CA ARG A 92 16.73 21.89 0.60
C ARG A 92 17.29 23.10 -0.16
N ARG A 93 16.79 23.37 -1.38
CA ARG A 93 17.18 24.54 -2.17
C ARG A 93 16.75 25.84 -1.52
N ALA A 94 15.55 25.90 -0.94
CA ALA A 94 15.06 27.10 -0.24
C ALA A 94 15.94 27.43 0.98
N ARG A 95 16.32 26.42 1.78
CA ARG A 95 17.20 26.61 2.94
C ARG A 95 18.58 27.16 2.57
N ARG A 96 19.17 26.72 1.46
CA ARG A 96 20.47 27.20 0.97
C ARG A 96 20.48 28.65 0.49
N LYS A 97 19.32 29.23 0.17
CA LYS A 97 19.21 30.63 -0.29
C LYS A 97 18.92 31.61 0.86
N ALA A 98 18.57 31.09 2.03
CA ALA A 98 18.14 31.88 3.18
C ALA A 98 19.22 32.05 4.26
N GLY A 99 20.38 31.39 4.09
CA GLY A 99 21.60 31.60 4.86
C GLY A 99 22.73 31.95 3.91
#